data_AF-K6WVP4-F1
#
_entry.id   AF-K6WVP4-F1
#
_cell.length_a   1.000
_cell.length_b   1.000
_cell.length_c   1.000
_cell.angle_alpha   90.00
_cell.angle_beta   90.00
_cell.angle_gamma   90.00
#
_symmetry.space_group_name_H-M   'P 1'
#
loop_
_entity.id
_entity.type
_entity.pdbx_description
1 polymer ?
#
loop_
_entity_poly.entity_id
_entity_poly.type
_entity_poly.pdbx_seq_one_letter_code
_entity_poly.pdbx_strand_id
1 'polypeptide(L)'
;MCCAGCERTGESEAVRGHRCVTPRRNARGRTTLAAVTLVAALALPLASCGVAFSTPAQPAAPKQSAPAAPITSPPQSPPGLATPTDDPTITATAPAATPAATAVATPSTNRAGGQSANQTPVAQAPSRPPTAAGPQVAKGAHERPSRGGVKFSPTAPGPLDGRVVVVDPGHNGTYQASINNRQVDAGGGKTKACNTSGTANGRMSEHTLNWQVAQLTAADLRARGATVWLTRPDDLGVGPCVNERAAIGNRNQADVVVSIHADGNTSASARGFHVIVGATMAGGPEAQAQSQDLAARVRDELLARTAMPRSTYTGGRTGIVARPDIAGVALSEPPAVMLELGNMRHPADAALMADGAFRRQVAIALAEAVTAQLS
;
A
#
# COMPACT_ATOMS: atom_id res chain seq x y z
N MET A 1 -22.07 42.95 -47.54
CA MET A 1 -20.73 42.71 -48.13
C MET A 1 -20.55 41.21 -48.38
N CYS A 2 -19.65 40.85 -49.29
CA CYS A 2 -19.29 39.52 -49.79
C CYS A 2 -19.08 38.45 -48.68
N CYS A 3 -19.24 37.15 -48.93
CA CYS A 3 -18.85 36.44 -50.16
C CYS A 3 -19.90 35.48 -50.75
N ALA A 4 -19.81 35.35 -52.08
CA ALA A 4 -20.41 34.28 -52.86
C ALA A 4 -19.30 33.39 -53.46
N GLY A 5 -19.68 32.17 -53.86
CA GLY A 5 -18.98 31.42 -54.91
C GLY A 5 -17.96 30.37 -54.47
N CYS A 6 -18.35 29.10 -54.52
CA CYS A 6 -17.76 28.11 -55.43
C CYS A 6 -18.52 26.78 -55.38
N GLU A 7 -19.19 26.42 -56.48
CA GLU A 7 -19.49 25.03 -56.80
C GLU A 7 -18.58 24.61 -57.97
N ARG A 8 -17.80 23.54 -57.80
CA ARG A 8 -17.97 22.28 -58.58
C ARG A 8 -16.86 21.24 -58.36
N THR A 9 -17.32 19.98 -58.41
CA THR A 9 -16.64 18.76 -58.91
C THR A 9 -15.27 18.36 -58.36
N GLY A 10 -15.25 17.19 -57.72
CA GLY A 10 -14.04 16.38 -57.48
C GLY A 10 -14.43 15.07 -56.78
N GLU A 11 -14.25 13.94 -57.47
CA GLU A 11 -14.57 12.61 -56.93
C GLU A 11 -13.57 12.17 -55.83
N SER A 12 -14.05 11.45 -54.82
CA SER A 12 -13.34 10.30 -54.24
C SER A 12 -14.21 9.55 -53.22
N GLU A 13 -13.98 8.23 -53.15
CA GLU A 13 -14.86 7.24 -52.53
C GLU A 13 -15.01 7.37 -51.00
N ALA A 14 -16.24 7.18 -50.51
CA ALA A 14 -16.53 6.93 -49.10
C ALA A 14 -17.34 5.65 -48.93
N VAL A 15 -16.66 4.49 -48.89
CA VAL A 15 -17.30 3.20 -48.58
C VAL A 15 -17.15 2.90 -47.08
N ARG A 16 -18.21 3.14 -46.30
CA ARG A 16 -18.32 2.67 -44.92
C ARG A 16 -19.60 1.86 -44.73
N GLY A 17 -19.50 0.55 -44.94
CA GLY A 17 -20.65 -0.35 -44.90
C GLY A 17 -21.29 -0.43 -43.52
N HIS A 18 -22.59 -0.14 -43.45
CA HIS A 18 -23.43 -0.50 -42.32
C HIS A 18 -23.95 -1.92 -42.51
N ARG A 19 -23.62 -2.84 -41.58
CA ARG A 19 -24.17 -4.20 -41.57
C ARG A 19 -25.51 -4.20 -40.83
N CYS A 20 -26.60 -4.22 -41.59
CA CYS A 20 -27.88 -4.69 -41.05
C CYS A 20 -27.77 -6.18 -40.70
N VAL A 21 -28.13 -6.55 -39.47
CA VAL A 21 -28.23 -7.94 -39.04
C VAL A 21 -29.69 -8.38 -39.17
N THR A 22 -29.99 -9.21 -40.18
CA THR A 22 -31.26 -9.91 -40.31
C THR A 22 -31.22 -11.23 -39.52
N PRO A 23 -32.27 -11.59 -38.76
CA PRO A 23 -32.29 -12.84 -38.02
C PRO A 23 -32.53 -14.04 -38.96
N ARG A 24 -31.60 -15.00 -38.97
CA ARG A 24 -31.79 -16.29 -39.65
C ARG A 24 -32.81 -17.15 -38.90
N ARG A 25 -33.84 -17.63 -39.60
CA ARG A 25 -34.65 -18.78 -39.17
C ARG A 25 -33.76 -20.02 -39.14
N ASN A 26 -33.83 -20.80 -38.06
CA ASN A 26 -33.28 -22.16 -38.02
C ASN A 26 -34.43 -23.17 -37.94
N ALA A 27 -34.40 -24.17 -38.81
CA ALA A 27 -35.40 -25.22 -38.84
C ALA A 27 -35.10 -26.30 -37.79
N ARG A 28 -35.94 -26.38 -36.76
CA ARG A 28 -36.23 -27.59 -35.97
C ARG A 28 -37.46 -27.33 -35.13
N GLY A 29 -38.57 -28.01 -35.45
CA GLY A 29 -39.82 -27.83 -34.75
C GLY A 29 -39.77 -28.38 -33.33
N ARG A 30 -40.09 -27.54 -32.34
CA ARG A 30 -40.65 -27.96 -31.05
C ARG A 30 -41.33 -26.76 -30.39
N THR A 31 -42.66 -26.79 -30.38
CA THR A 31 -43.51 -25.79 -29.72
C THR A 31 -43.54 -26.02 -28.22
N THR A 32 -43.06 -25.05 -27.45
CA THR A 32 -43.29 -24.96 -26.00
C THR A 32 -44.08 -23.68 -25.73
N LEU A 33 -45.36 -23.83 -25.36
CA LEU A 33 -46.18 -22.72 -24.86
C LEU A 33 -45.59 -22.22 -23.54
N ALA A 34 -45.21 -20.94 -23.49
CA ALA A 34 -44.98 -20.25 -22.23
C ALA A 34 -46.31 -19.64 -21.76
N ALA A 35 -46.90 -20.20 -20.71
CA ALA A 35 -48.09 -19.63 -20.09
C ALA A 35 -47.73 -18.34 -19.35
N VAL A 36 -48.35 -17.22 -19.74
CA VAL A 36 -48.23 -15.94 -19.03
C VAL A 36 -49.27 -15.92 -17.91
N THR A 37 -48.84 -16.23 -16.69
CA THR A 37 -49.71 -16.14 -15.51
C THR A 37 -49.78 -14.70 -15.01
N LEU A 38 -50.85 -14.00 -15.37
CA LEU A 38 -51.13 -12.64 -14.89
C LEU A 38 -51.58 -12.69 -13.42
N VAL A 39 -50.71 -12.32 -12.48
CA VAL A 39 -51.10 -12.16 -11.07
C VAL A 39 -51.71 -10.78 -10.86
N ALA A 40 -53.04 -10.73 -10.74
CA ALA A 40 -53.75 -9.51 -10.37
C ALA A 40 -53.60 -9.22 -8.87
N ALA A 41 -53.14 -8.02 -8.52
CA ALA A 41 -53.08 -7.56 -7.15
C ALA A 41 -54.47 -7.09 -6.67
N LEU A 42 -55.14 -7.88 -5.82
CA LEU A 42 -56.28 -7.40 -5.05
C LEU A 42 -55.78 -6.62 -3.83
N ALA A 43 -56.14 -5.34 -3.74
CA ALA A 43 -56.03 -4.56 -2.51
C ALA A 43 -57.32 -4.72 -1.70
N LEU A 44 -57.23 -5.27 -0.48
CA LEU A 44 -58.28 -5.19 0.53
C LEU A 44 -57.79 -4.31 1.69
N PRO A 45 -58.61 -3.40 2.24
CA PRO A 45 -58.29 -2.68 3.45
C PRO A 45 -58.58 -3.55 4.68
N LEU A 46 -57.56 -3.79 5.52
CA LEU A 46 -57.75 -4.36 6.85
C LEU A 46 -57.75 -3.25 7.91
N ALA A 47 -58.75 -3.30 8.79
CA ALA A 47 -59.00 -2.29 9.80
C ALA A 47 -57.93 -2.30 10.90
N SER A 48 -57.67 -1.11 11.46
CA SER A 48 -56.70 -0.91 12.55
C SER A 48 -57.28 -1.35 13.90
N CYS A 49 -56.71 -2.40 14.50
CA CYS A 49 -56.80 -2.66 15.94
C CYS A 49 -55.47 -2.32 16.59
N GLY A 50 -55.45 -1.27 17.40
CA GLY A 50 -54.25 -0.82 18.10
C GLY A 50 -53.89 -1.72 19.28
N VAL A 51 -52.63 -2.14 19.35
CA VAL A 51 -51.99 -2.67 20.57
C VAL A 51 -50.70 -1.89 20.80
N ALA A 52 -50.62 -1.23 21.95
CA ALA A 52 -49.48 -0.39 22.31
C ALA A 52 -48.30 -1.27 22.75
N PHE A 53 -47.24 -1.28 21.94
CA PHE A 53 -45.95 -1.83 22.34
C PHE A 53 -45.04 -0.72 22.88
N SER A 54 -44.67 -0.80 24.16
CA SER A 54 -43.66 0.08 24.75
C SER A 54 -42.31 -0.14 24.09
N THR A 55 -41.74 0.91 23.50
CA THR A 55 -40.39 0.89 22.95
C THR A 55 -39.34 0.89 24.06
N PRO A 56 -38.33 -0.01 24.04
CA PRO A 56 -37.15 0.15 24.89
C PRO A 56 -36.33 1.35 24.39
N ALA A 57 -35.73 2.09 25.32
CA ALA A 57 -34.99 3.31 25.00
C ALA A 57 -33.74 3.02 24.15
N GLN A 58 -33.53 3.79 23.07
CA GLN A 58 -32.29 3.74 22.31
C GLN A 58 -31.11 4.26 23.16
N PRO A 59 -29.95 3.57 23.17
CA PRO A 59 -28.73 4.17 23.70
C PRO A 59 -28.30 5.35 22.81
N ALA A 60 -27.87 6.44 23.43
CA ALA A 60 -27.51 7.67 22.73
C ALA A 60 -26.32 7.46 21.77
N ALA A 61 -26.42 8.03 20.57
CA ALA A 61 -25.34 8.01 19.59
C ALA A 61 -24.09 8.73 20.13
N PRO A 62 -22.86 8.20 19.89
CA PRO A 62 -21.64 8.89 20.27
C PRO A 62 -21.51 10.20 19.50
N LYS A 63 -21.21 11.29 20.22
CA LYS A 63 -21.03 12.62 19.63
C LYS A 63 -19.90 12.58 18.61
N GLN A 64 -20.20 12.92 17.36
CA GLN A 64 -19.18 13.15 16.34
C GLN A 64 -18.38 14.41 16.73
N SER A 65 -17.08 14.26 16.90
CA SER A 65 -16.18 15.40 17.06
C SER A 65 -16.10 16.19 15.74
N ALA A 66 -16.28 17.51 15.82
CA ALA A 66 -16.19 18.39 14.66
C ALA A 66 -14.81 18.33 13.99
N PRO A 67 -14.71 18.55 12.67
CA PRO A 67 -13.42 18.60 11.98
C PRO A 67 -12.56 19.76 12.50
N ALA A 68 -11.27 19.50 12.73
CA ALA A 68 -10.33 20.52 13.16
C ALA A 68 -10.13 21.59 12.07
N ALA A 69 -10.11 22.87 12.48
CA ALA A 69 -9.84 23.99 11.60
C ALA A 69 -8.37 23.97 11.10
N PRO A 70 -8.08 24.48 9.88
CA PRO A 70 -6.73 24.53 9.37
C PRO A 70 -5.89 25.57 10.13
N ILE A 71 -4.87 25.10 10.84
CA ILE A 71 -3.85 25.96 11.46
C ILE A 71 -2.81 26.40 10.41
N THR A 72 -2.78 27.70 10.14
CA THR A 72 -1.72 28.34 9.35
C THR A 72 -0.42 28.36 10.14
N SER A 73 0.68 27.96 9.51
CA SER A 73 2.02 28.05 10.13
C SER A 73 2.61 29.45 9.91
N PRO A 74 3.23 30.09 10.92
CA PRO A 74 3.99 31.32 10.73
C PRO A 74 5.30 31.03 9.96
N PRO A 75 5.86 32.02 9.24
CA PRO A 75 7.08 31.83 8.45
C PRO A 75 8.32 31.60 9.33
N GLN A 76 9.14 30.62 8.96
CA GLN A 76 10.43 30.35 9.61
C GLN A 76 11.51 31.28 9.07
N SER A 77 12.32 31.84 9.97
CA SER A 77 13.55 32.57 9.62
C SER A 77 14.70 31.57 9.34
N PRO A 78 15.67 31.91 8.47
CA PRO A 78 16.76 30.99 8.12
C PRO A 78 17.76 30.81 9.27
N PRO A 79 18.43 29.63 9.37
CA PRO A 79 19.43 29.38 10.40
C PRO A 79 20.75 30.10 10.10
N GLY A 80 21.27 30.83 11.09
CA GLY A 80 22.62 31.41 11.05
C GLY A 80 23.71 30.40 11.37
N LEU A 81 24.90 30.59 10.78
CA LEU A 81 26.11 29.83 11.13
C LEU A 81 26.55 30.16 12.56
N ALA A 82 26.97 29.13 13.31
CA ALA A 82 27.77 29.29 14.52
C ALA A 82 29.01 28.38 14.42
N THR A 83 30.18 28.95 14.70
CA THR A 83 31.49 28.27 14.69
C THR A 83 31.80 27.62 16.05
N PRO A 84 32.67 26.59 16.11
CA PRO A 84 33.03 25.92 17.35
C PRO A 84 34.10 26.68 18.14
N THR A 85 34.08 26.56 19.47
CA THR A 85 35.19 26.96 20.36
C THR A 85 35.42 25.90 21.45
N ASP A 86 36.59 25.28 21.36
CA ASP A 86 37.48 24.72 22.40
C ASP A 86 36.93 24.02 23.66
N ASP A 87 37.48 22.82 23.86
CA ASP A 87 37.49 22.00 25.09
C ASP A 87 38.85 22.16 25.82
N PRO A 88 38.89 21.91 27.15
CA PRO A 88 40.08 21.26 27.69
C PRO A 88 39.81 20.10 28.67
N THR A 89 40.18 18.90 28.19
CA THR A 89 41.29 18.10 28.77
C THR A 89 41.00 17.07 29.89
N ILE A 90 40.97 15.80 29.46
CA ILE A 90 41.70 14.60 30.01
C ILE A 90 41.53 14.23 31.50
N THR A 91 41.09 12.98 31.75
CA THR A 91 41.92 11.93 32.39
C THR A 91 41.48 10.53 31.94
N ALA A 92 42.44 9.66 31.61
CA ALA A 92 42.20 8.33 31.03
C ALA A 92 42.39 7.21 32.06
N THR A 93 41.92 6.00 31.74
CA THR A 93 42.62 4.73 32.05
C THR A 93 42.14 3.63 31.10
N ALA A 94 43.08 2.86 30.55
CA ALA A 94 42.86 1.60 29.84
C ALA A 94 43.88 0.57 30.36
N PRO A 95 43.74 -0.72 30.02
CA PRO A 95 44.93 -1.48 29.64
C PRO A 95 44.78 -2.27 28.33
N ALA A 96 45.93 -2.65 27.77
CA ALA A 96 46.10 -3.14 26.40
C ALA A 96 46.16 -4.67 26.26
N ALA A 97 45.99 -5.17 25.02
CA ALA A 97 46.56 -6.46 24.57
C ALA A 97 46.70 -6.53 23.04
N THR A 98 47.93 -6.77 22.55
CA THR A 98 48.39 -7.25 21.21
C THR A 98 49.93 -7.34 21.28
N PRO A 99 50.71 -7.88 20.30
CA PRO A 99 50.42 -8.30 18.91
C PRO A 99 50.40 -9.86 18.79
N ALA A 100 50.60 -10.56 17.66
CA ALA A 100 51.00 -10.23 16.29
C ALA A 100 50.48 -11.25 15.26
N ALA A 101 50.71 -11.00 13.96
CA ALA A 101 50.63 -11.99 12.88
C ALA A 101 51.88 -11.88 11.98
N THR A 102 52.53 -13.01 11.68
CA THR A 102 53.79 -13.04 10.91
C THR A 102 53.55 -13.56 9.50
N ALA A 103 53.88 -12.77 8.49
CA ALA A 103 53.91 -13.23 7.09
C ALA A 103 55.30 -13.81 6.77
N VAL A 104 55.35 -14.98 6.14
CA VAL A 104 56.59 -15.59 5.62
C VAL A 104 56.44 -15.76 4.11
N ALA A 105 57.35 -15.13 3.36
CA ALA A 105 57.53 -15.36 1.93
C ALA A 105 58.74 -16.29 1.71
N THR A 106 58.67 -17.14 0.69
CA THR A 106 59.78 -17.98 0.22
C THR A 106 60.05 -17.74 -1.27
N PRO A 107 61.32 -17.69 -1.73
CA PRO A 107 61.67 -17.39 -3.12
C PRO A 107 62.21 -18.60 -3.92
N SER A 108 62.35 -18.41 -5.24
CA SER A 108 63.24 -19.16 -6.18
C SER A 108 62.81 -20.60 -6.56
N THR A 109 63.07 -21.15 -7.77
CA THR A 109 63.81 -20.68 -8.97
C THR A 109 63.52 -21.54 -10.22
N ASN A 110 63.97 -21.04 -11.40
CA ASN A 110 64.28 -21.75 -12.67
C ASN A 110 63.16 -22.07 -13.70
N ARG A 111 63.42 -22.15 -15.03
CA ARG A 111 64.35 -21.41 -15.94
C ARG A 111 64.07 -21.80 -17.42
N ALA A 112 63.97 -20.78 -18.29
CA ALA A 112 64.24 -20.76 -19.76
C ALA A 112 63.33 -21.49 -20.79
N GLY A 113 63.23 -20.83 -21.96
CA GLY A 113 62.67 -21.32 -23.23
C GLY A 113 61.27 -20.75 -23.52
N GLY A 114 61.02 -19.94 -24.55
CA GLY A 114 61.92 -19.31 -25.53
C GLY A 114 61.12 -18.72 -26.71
N GLN A 115 61.77 -17.87 -27.51
CA GLN A 115 61.31 -17.28 -28.78
C GLN A 115 60.34 -16.08 -28.73
N SER A 116 60.40 -15.30 -29.80
CA SER A 116 59.93 -13.91 -29.94
C SER A 116 59.11 -13.76 -31.22
N ALA A 117 57.99 -13.03 -31.17
CA ALA A 117 57.39 -12.38 -32.33
C ALA A 117 56.41 -11.26 -31.92
N ASN A 118 56.64 -10.06 -32.47
CA ASN A 118 55.70 -8.95 -32.72
C ASN A 118 54.42 -8.83 -31.86
N GLN A 119 54.36 -7.80 -31.03
CA GLN A 119 53.09 -7.14 -30.67
C GLN A 119 53.21 -5.61 -30.75
N THR A 120 52.29 -5.02 -31.50
CA THR A 120 52.09 -3.56 -31.67
C THR A 120 51.68 -2.91 -30.35
N PRO A 121 52.15 -1.69 -30.00
CA PRO A 121 51.76 -1.05 -28.76
C PRO A 121 50.31 -0.53 -28.83
N VAL A 122 49.40 -1.24 -28.17
CA VAL A 122 48.03 -0.77 -27.93
C VAL A 122 48.02 0.06 -26.65
N ALA A 123 47.68 1.35 -26.77
CA ALA A 123 47.57 2.25 -25.64
C ALA A 123 46.44 1.80 -24.70
N GLN A 124 46.77 1.46 -23.44
CA GLN A 124 45.78 1.15 -22.41
C GLN A 124 45.13 2.45 -21.90
N ALA A 125 43.92 2.72 -22.36
CA ALA A 125 43.06 3.72 -21.73
C ALA A 125 42.51 3.17 -20.40
N PRO A 126 42.46 3.96 -19.31
CA PRO A 126 41.95 3.50 -18.02
C PRO A 126 40.44 3.27 -18.07
N SER A 127 40.03 2.00 -18.09
CA SER A 127 38.62 1.60 -18.09
C SER A 127 37.99 1.81 -16.70
N ARG A 128 37.45 3.00 -16.44
CA ARG A 128 36.54 3.23 -15.32
C ARG A 128 35.27 2.37 -15.55
N PRO A 129 34.83 1.54 -14.58
CA PRO A 129 33.62 0.76 -14.75
C PRO A 129 32.41 1.70 -14.93
N PRO A 130 31.45 1.36 -15.80
CA PRO A 130 30.27 2.17 -16.00
C PRO A 130 29.48 2.24 -14.69
N THR A 131 29.40 3.43 -14.10
CA THR A 131 28.45 3.69 -13.02
C THR A 131 27.07 3.50 -13.61
N ALA A 132 26.38 2.43 -13.22
CA ALA A 132 25.05 2.13 -13.73
C ALA A 132 24.14 3.34 -13.44
N ALA A 133 23.74 4.06 -14.50
CA ALA A 133 22.83 5.19 -14.35
C ALA A 133 21.52 4.66 -13.77
N GLY A 134 21.17 5.13 -12.57
CA GLY A 134 19.89 4.79 -11.95
C GLY A 134 18.72 5.17 -12.87
N PRO A 135 17.54 4.54 -12.71
CA PRO A 135 16.37 4.81 -13.53
C PRO A 135 16.11 6.31 -13.66
N GLN A 136 16.15 6.83 -14.88
CA GLN A 136 15.90 8.24 -15.14
C GLN A 136 14.41 8.53 -14.94
N VAL A 137 14.06 9.11 -13.79
CA VAL A 137 12.68 9.50 -13.50
C VAL A 137 12.30 10.67 -14.39
N ALA A 138 11.26 10.49 -15.22
CA ALA A 138 10.77 11.54 -16.09
C ALA A 138 10.26 12.75 -15.29
N LYS A 139 10.53 13.96 -15.77
CA LYS A 139 10.02 15.20 -15.18
C LYS A 139 8.48 15.13 -15.06
N GLY A 140 7.97 15.35 -13.85
CA GLY A 140 6.53 15.26 -13.54
C GLY A 140 5.98 13.85 -13.27
N ALA A 141 6.81 12.79 -13.23
CA ALA A 141 6.36 11.45 -12.83
C ALA A 141 5.70 11.44 -11.43
N HIS A 142 6.22 12.26 -10.51
CA HIS A 142 5.73 12.45 -9.15
C HIS A 142 4.49 13.37 -9.03
N GLU A 143 4.03 13.99 -10.12
CA GLU A 143 2.89 14.93 -10.14
C GLU A 143 1.57 14.26 -10.55
N ARG A 144 1.60 12.99 -10.96
CA ARG A 144 0.41 12.25 -11.41
C ARG A 144 0.30 10.94 -10.60
N PRO A 145 -0.89 10.62 -10.04
CA PRO A 145 -1.11 9.34 -9.36
C PRO A 145 -0.71 8.15 -10.24
N SER A 146 0.17 7.29 -9.73
CA SER A 146 0.45 5.99 -10.34
C SER A 146 -0.82 5.12 -10.37
N ARG A 147 -0.95 4.26 -11.38
CA ARG A 147 -2.18 3.49 -11.68
C ARG A 147 -1.95 1.98 -11.93
N GLY A 148 -0.86 1.45 -11.41
CA GLY A 148 -0.45 0.07 -11.70
C GLY A 148 0.24 -0.67 -10.56
N GLY A 149 0.67 0.04 -9.50
CA GLY A 149 1.62 -0.52 -8.55
C GLY A 149 2.97 -0.88 -9.19
N VAL A 150 3.79 -1.64 -8.47
CA VAL A 150 5.05 -2.23 -8.96
C VAL A 150 5.07 -3.70 -8.61
N LYS A 151 5.24 -4.54 -9.63
CA LYS A 151 5.39 -6.00 -9.50
C LYS A 151 6.83 -6.37 -9.17
N PHE A 152 7.00 -7.25 -8.21
CA PHE A 152 8.26 -7.89 -7.85
C PHE A 152 8.11 -9.41 -7.93
N SER A 153 8.99 -10.05 -8.70
CA SER A 153 9.08 -11.51 -8.76
C SER A 153 9.61 -12.12 -7.45
N PRO A 154 9.28 -13.39 -7.15
CA PRO A 154 9.91 -14.15 -6.07
C PRO A 154 11.44 -14.14 -6.20
N THR A 155 12.14 -14.33 -5.08
CA THR A 155 13.62 -14.42 -5.04
C THR A 155 14.12 -15.81 -4.66
N ALA A 156 13.26 -16.66 -4.11
CA ALA A 156 13.49 -18.06 -3.81
C ALA A 156 12.14 -18.80 -3.85
N PRO A 157 12.11 -20.13 -4.12
CA PRO A 157 10.91 -20.93 -3.93
C PRO A 157 10.56 -21.06 -2.43
N GLY A 158 9.30 -21.34 -2.11
CA GLY A 158 8.86 -21.51 -0.73
C GLY A 158 7.36 -21.72 -0.53
N PRO A 159 6.84 -21.58 0.71
CA PRO A 159 5.45 -21.89 1.06
C PRO A 159 4.40 -20.95 0.41
N LEU A 160 4.83 -19.88 -0.27
CA LEU A 160 3.98 -18.97 -1.04
C LEU A 160 4.20 -19.09 -2.56
N ASP A 161 4.78 -20.18 -3.03
CA ASP A 161 4.94 -20.43 -4.47
C ASP A 161 3.61 -20.36 -5.22
N GLY A 162 3.58 -19.59 -6.30
CA GLY A 162 2.37 -19.33 -7.09
C GLY A 162 1.41 -18.29 -6.50
N ARG A 163 1.60 -17.83 -5.26
CA ARG A 163 0.75 -16.82 -4.62
C ARG A 163 1.09 -15.40 -5.08
N VAL A 164 0.08 -14.55 -5.12
CA VAL A 164 0.16 -13.11 -5.41
C VAL A 164 -0.28 -12.33 -4.18
N VAL A 165 0.62 -11.52 -3.61
CA VAL A 165 0.33 -10.70 -2.42
C VAL A 165 0.48 -9.22 -2.77
N VAL A 166 -0.48 -8.40 -2.34
CA VAL A 166 -0.37 -6.94 -2.45
C VAL A 166 -0.01 -6.37 -1.08
N VAL A 167 1.03 -5.55 -1.04
CA VAL A 167 1.39 -4.76 0.14
C VAL A 167 1.17 -3.28 -0.19
N ASP A 168 0.30 -2.62 0.57
CA ASP A 168 -0.08 -1.22 0.38
C ASP A 168 0.58 -0.34 1.45
N PRO A 169 1.76 0.25 1.19
CA PRO A 169 2.30 1.29 2.07
C PRO A 169 1.42 2.53 2.00
N GLY A 170 0.70 2.79 3.09
CA GLY A 170 -0.24 3.89 3.23
C GLY A 170 0.35 5.25 2.87
N HIS A 171 -0.53 6.16 2.45
CA HIS A 171 -0.23 7.54 2.07
C HIS A 171 0.78 7.70 0.90
N ASN A 172 1.05 8.96 0.55
CA ASN A 172 1.88 9.37 -0.57
C ASN A 172 3.14 10.07 -0.03
N GLY A 173 4.27 9.97 -0.74
CA GLY A 173 5.49 10.73 -0.43
C GLY A 173 5.35 12.25 -0.59
N THR A 174 4.29 12.70 -1.26
CA THR A 174 3.91 14.11 -1.34
C THR A 174 2.39 14.25 -1.40
N TYR A 175 1.86 15.21 -0.64
CA TYR A 175 0.46 15.60 -0.66
C TYR A 175 0.28 16.82 -1.59
N GLN A 176 -0.67 16.71 -2.53
CA GLN A 176 -1.11 17.81 -3.41
C GLN A 176 -2.62 17.96 -3.31
N ALA A 177 -3.10 19.05 -2.69
CA ALA A 177 -4.52 19.25 -2.37
C ALA A 177 -5.45 19.11 -3.59
N SER A 178 -5.05 19.63 -4.76
CA SER A 178 -5.79 19.55 -6.03
C SER A 178 -6.01 18.13 -6.55
N ILE A 179 -5.19 17.18 -6.09
CA ILE A 179 -5.30 15.75 -6.42
C ILE A 179 -5.95 14.99 -5.27
N ASN A 180 -5.44 15.17 -4.06
CA ASN A 180 -5.76 14.34 -2.91
C ASN A 180 -7.15 14.63 -2.32
N ASN A 181 -7.69 15.85 -2.47
CA ASN A 181 -9.04 16.19 -2.00
C ASN A 181 -10.16 15.84 -2.99
N ARG A 182 -9.83 15.39 -4.21
CA ARG A 182 -10.83 14.94 -5.18
C ARG A 182 -11.60 13.75 -4.60
N GLN A 183 -12.92 13.78 -4.70
CA GLN A 183 -13.75 12.68 -4.20
C GLN A 183 -13.61 11.46 -5.13
N VAL A 184 -13.45 10.29 -4.52
CA VAL A 184 -13.41 8.99 -5.17
C VAL A 184 -14.37 8.04 -4.47
N ASP A 185 -14.75 6.95 -5.13
CA ASP A 185 -15.57 5.90 -4.52
C ASP A 185 -14.95 5.37 -3.21
N ALA A 186 -15.79 5.13 -2.22
CA ALA A 186 -15.43 4.60 -0.92
C ALA A 186 -16.14 3.26 -0.59
N GLY A 187 -16.94 2.74 -1.52
CA GLY A 187 -17.81 1.58 -1.32
C GLY A 187 -19.18 1.98 -0.75
N GLY A 188 -20.18 1.12 -0.97
CA GLY A 188 -21.54 1.31 -0.44
C GLY A 188 -22.23 2.61 -0.89
N GLY A 189 -21.92 3.09 -2.10
CA GLY A 189 -22.46 4.34 -2.65
C GLY A 189 -21.90 5.63 -2.03
N LYS A 190 -20.86 5.53 -1.19
CA LYS A 190 -20.21 6.68 -0.55
C LYS A 190 -18.99 7.14 -1.35
N THR A 191 -18.57 8.37 -1.12
CA THR A 191 -17.29 8.89 -1.62
C THR A 191 -16.42 9.41 -0.47
N LYS A 192 -15.11 9.49 -0.69
CA LYS A 192 -14.15 10.13 0.21
C LYS A 192 -13.01 10.79 -0.56
N ALA A 193 -12.19 11.59 0.13
CA ALA A 193 -10.99 12.17 -0.46
C ALA A 193 -10.04 11.08 -1.02
N CYS A 194 -9.51 11.31 -2.23
CA CYS A 194 -8.56 10.45 -2.95
C CYS A 194 -7.43 9.94 -2.06
N ASN A 195 -6.80 10.80 -1.25
CA ASN A 195 -5.87 10.38 -0.19
C ASN A 195 -5.77 11.47 0.89
N THR A 196 -5.16 11.15 2.03
CA THR A 196 -4.70 12.14 3.01
C THR A 196 -3.18 12.12 3.11
N SER A 197 -2.59 13.10 3.81
CA SER A 197 -1.13 13.16 4.06
C SER A 197 -0.60 12.05 4.96
N GLY A 198 -1.48 11.42 5.74
CA GLY A 198 -1.12 10.67 6.94
C GLY A 198 -0.76 11.59 8.11
N THR A 199 -0.41 10.97 9.23
CA THR A 199 0.13 11.66 10.41
C THR A 199 1.66 11.80 10.33
N ALA A 200 2.27 12.31 11.40
CA ALA A 200 3.71 12.38 11.59
C ALA A 200 4.05 12.52 13.07
N ASN A 201 5.33 12.34 13.41
CA ASN A 201 5.91 12.93 14.62
C ASN A 201 7.09 13.85 14.22
N GLY A 202 7.75 14.47 15.19
CA GLY A 202 8.87 15.39 14.93
C GLY A 202 10.15 14.75 14.35
N ARG A 203 10.12 13.46 13.98
CA ARG A 203 11.26 12.68 13.45
C ARG A 203 10.94 11.87 12.19
N MET A 204 9.66 11.49 11.99
CA MET A 204 9.23 10.58 10.92
C MET A 204 7.79 10.87 10.53
N SER A 205 7.50 10.92 9.23
CA SER A 205 6.14 10.93 8.68
C SER A 205 5.58 9.51 8.57
N GLU A 206 4.26 9.39 8.58
CA GLU A 206 3.60 8.09 8.47
C GLU A 206 3.90 7.42 7.13
N HIS A 207 3.86 8.15 6.01
CA HIS A 207 4.15 7.58 4.68
C HIS A 207 5.55 6.95 4.61
N THR A 208 6.56 7.56 5.25
CA THR A 208 7.92 7.02 5.30
C THR A 208 8.03 5.79 6.20
N LEU A 209 7.33 5.76 7.35
CA LEU A 209 7.23 4.58 8.18
C LEU A 209 6.60 3.40 7.40
N ASN A 210 5.43 3.65 6.80
CA ASN A 210 4.67 2.67 6.04
C ASN A 210 5.50 2.12 4.87
N TRP A 211 6.23 2.98 4.16
CA TRP A 211 7.15 2.59 3.08
C TRP A 211 8.29 1.69 3.57
N GLN A 212 8.92 2.02 4.69
CA GLN A 212 10.02 1.23 5.24
C GLN A 212 9.56 -0.17 5.67
N VAL A 213 8.42 -0.28 6.34
CA VAL A 213 7.85 -1.58 6.73
C VAL A 213 7.42 -2.37 5.50
N ALA A 214 6.72 -1.76 4.53
CA ALA A 214 6.26 -2.45 3.33
C ALA A 214 7.40 -3.03 2.48
N GLN A 215 8.54 -2.34 2.34
CA GLN A 215 9.71 -2.87 1.65
C GLN A 215 10.27 -4.12 2.35
N LEU A 216 10.34 -4.12 3.69
CA LEU A 216 10.79 -5.27 4.47
C LEU A 216 9.81 -6.44 4.35
N THR A 217 8.51 -6.19 4.44
CA THR A 217 7.46 -7.21 4.26
C THR A 217 7.50 -7.80 2.85
N ALA A 218 7.65 -6.96 1.82
CA ALA A 218 7.78 -7.41 0.44
C ALA A 218 9.03 -8.27 0.21
N ALA A 219 10.16 -7.93 0.84
CA ALA A 219 11.36 -8.75 0.77
C ALA A 219 11.14 -10.15 1.38
N ASP A 220 10.51 -10.23 2.56
CA ASP A 220 10.25 -11.51 3.24
C ASP A 220 9.24 -12.38 2.50
N LEU A 221 8.18 -11.80 1.95
CA LEU A 221 7.19 -12.51 1.14
C LEU A 221 7.82 -13.09 -0.15
N ARG A 222 8.68 -12.31 -0.84
CA ARG A 222 9.39 -12.77 -2.04
C ARG A 222 10.41 -13.87 -1.76
N ALA A 223 11.04 -13.84 -0.58
CA ALA A 223 11.93 -14.89 -0.12
C ALA A 223 11.18 -16.19 0.24
N ARG A 224 9.85 -16.15 0.35
CA ARG A 224 8.97 -17.30 0.63
C ARG A 224 8.24 -17.83 -0.61
N GLY A 225 8.53 -17.34 -1.82
CA GLY A 225 7.88 -17.78 -3.06
C GLY A 225 6.82 -16.83 -3.64
N ALA A 226 6.41 -15.79 -2.91
CA ALA A 226 5.31 -14.92 -3.36
C ALA A 226 5.72 -13.96 -4.50
N THR A 227 4.83 -13.80 -5.47
CA THR A 227 4.81 -12.61 -6.33
C THR A 227 4.23 -11.46 -5.52
N VAL A 228 4.94 -10.33 -5.41
CA VAL A 228 4.50 -9.20 -4.59
C VAL A 228 4.22 -7.97 -5.45
N TRP A 229 3.11 -7.28 -5.18
CA TRP A 229 2.83 -5.95 -5.71
C TRP A 229 2.89 -4.90 -4.60
N LEU A 230 3.67 -3.84 -4.80
CA LEU A 230 3.53 -2.61 -4.02
C LEU A 230 2.56 -1.66 -4.72
N THR A 231 1.63 -1.02 -3.98
CA THR A 231 0.65 -0.10 -4.58
C THR A 231 1.26 1.21 -5.11
N ARG A 232 2.43 1.62 -4.58
CA ARG A 232 3.22 2.76 -5.04
C ARG A 232 4.69 2.35 -5.27
N PRO A 233 5.41 3.01 -6.20
CA PRO A 233 6.77 2.62 -6.59
C PRO A 233 7.85 3.03 -5.59
N ASP A 234 7.62 4.09 -4.83
CA ASP A 234 8.59 4.77 -3.97
C ASP A 234 7.88 5.56 -2.85
N ASP A 235 8.67 6.31 -2.08
CA ASP A 235 8.21 7.31 -1.11
C ASP A 235 8.32 8.75 -1.63
N LEU A 236 8.15 8.94 -2.94
CA LEU A 236 8.36 10.22 -3.62
C LEU A 236 7.10 10.62 -4.41
N GLY A 237 6.55 11.80 -4.14
CA GLY A 237 5.45 12.33 -4.94
C GLY A 237 4.07 11.73 -4.66
N VAL A 238 3.18 11.93 -5.64
CA VAL A 238 1.77 11.59 -5.55
C VAL A 238 1.52 10.14 -5.99
N GLY A 239 1.40 9.23 -5.03
CA GLY A 239 0.90 7.86 -5.23
C GLY A 239 -0.63 7.78 -5.49
N PRO A 240 -1.18 6.55 -5.64
CA PRO A 240 -2.56 6.33 -6.06
C PRO A 240 -3.60 6.78 -5.02
N CYS A 241 -4.83 7.03 -5.48
CA CYS A 241 -5.99 7.23 -4.63
C CYS A 241 -6.42 5.92 -3.93
N VAL A 242 -7.12 6.01 -2.80
CA VAL A 242 -7.54 4.85 -1.99
C VAL A 242 -8.38 3.80 -2.74
N ASN A 243 -9.22 4.22 -3.68
CA ASN A 243 -9.99 3.31 -4.53
C ASN A 243 -9.11 2.60 -5.57
N GLU A 244 -8.11 3.31 -6.11
CA GLU A 244 -7.13 2.74 -7.04
C GLU A 244 -6.17 1.78 -6.34
N ARG A 245 -5.86 2.00 -5.05
CA ARG A 245 -5.08 1.06 -4.21
C ARG A 245 -5.80 -0.28 -4.05
N ALA A 246 -7.10 -0.26 -3.76
CA ALA A 246 -7.93 -1.47 -3.75
C ALA A 246 -7.98 -2.13 -5.15
N ALA A 247 -8.22 -1.35 -6.20
CA ALA A 247 -8.31 -1.86 -7.56
C ALA A 247 -6.99 -2.48 -8.08
N ILE A 248 -5.82 -2.10 -7.57
CA ILE A 248 -4.55 -2.79 -7.84
C ILE A 248 -4.60 -4.24 -7.34
N GLY A 249 -5.25 -4.53 -6.21
CA GLY A 249 -5.42 -5.89 -5.72
C GLY A 249 -6.38 -6.71 -6.58
N ASN A 250 -7.57 -6.16 -6.82
CA ASN A 250 -8.62 -6.83 -7.61
C ASN A 250 -8.13 -7.18 -9.03
N ARG A 251 -7.53 -6.21 -9.75
CA ARG A 251 -7.06 -6.39 -11.13
C ARG A 251 -5.88 -7.36 -11.28
N ASN A 252 -5.08 -7.55 -10.23
CA ASN A 252 -3.95 -8.48 -10.23
C ASN A 252 -4.29 -9.83 -9.60
N GLN A 253 -5.56 -10.08 -9.26
CA GLN A 253 -6.03 -11.34 -8.68
C GLN A 253 -5.20 -11.77 -7.46
N ALA A 254 -4.91 -10.83 -6.55
CA ALA A 254 -4.13 -11.10 -5.36
C ALA A 254 -4.86 -12.11 -4.44
N ASP A 255 -4.13 -13.06 -3.86
CA ASP A 255 -4.65 -13.97 -2.84
C ASP A 255 -4.99 -13.23 -1.53
N VAL A 256 -4.18 -12.21 -1.16
CA VAL A 256 -4.45 -11.30 -0.03
C VAL A 256 -3.88 -9.89 -0.26
N VAL A 257 -4.45 -8.91 0.44
CA VAL A 257 -3.99 -7.52 0.50
C VAL A 257 -3.63 -7.14 1.96
N VAL A 258 -2.44 -6.59 2.16
CA VAL A 258 -1.98 -6.06 3.45
C VAL A 258 -1.64 -4.58 3.30
N SER A 259 -2.51 -3.70 3.80
CA SER A 259 -2.23 -2.27 3.92
C SER A 259 -1.54 -1.96 5.25
N ILE A 260 -0.57 -1.04 5.23
CA ILE A 260 0.30 -0.71 6.36
C ILE A 260 0.21 0.79 6.62
N HIS A 261 -0.17 1.15 7.85
CA HIS A 261 -0.46 2.49 8.34
C HIS A 261 0.06 2.70 9.78
N ALA A 262 0.03 3.93 10.28
CA ALA A 262 0.17 4.21 11.72
C ALA A 262 -0.67 5.42 12.16
N ASP A 263 -1.31 5.31 13.33
CA ASP A 263 -2.35 6.26 13.74
C ASP A 263 -1.78 7.51 14.43
N GLY A 264 -2.59 8.56 14.57
CA GLY A 264 -2.24 9.88 15.06
C GLY A 264 -3.12 10.41 16.20
N ASN A 265 -3.57 9.55 17.12
CA ASN A 265 -4.45 9.95 18.23
C ASN A 265 -3.75 10.90 19.23
N THR A 266 -4.39 12.02 19.60
CA THR A 266 -3.78 13.05 20.47
C THR A 266 -3.87 12.77 21.97
N SER A 267 -4.57 11.73 22.42
CA SER A 267 -4.63 11.37 23.83
C SER A 267 -3.31 10.77 24.32
N ALA A 268 -2.81 11.25 25.46
CA ALA A 268 -1.60 10.73 26.10
C ALA A 268 -1.70 9.25 26.54
N SER A 269 -2.91 8.70 26.66
CA SER A 269 -3.16 7.28 26.99
C SER A 269 -3.44 6.39 25.78
N ALA A 270 -3.57 6.97 24.57
CA ALA A 270 -3.86 6.24 23.35
C ALA A 270 -2.57 5.63 22.77
N ARG A 271 -2.42 4.32 22.89
CA ARG A 271 -1.26 3.59 22.36
C ARG A 271 -1.63 2.18 21.89
N GLY A 272 -0.75 1.54 21.13
CA GLY A 272 -0.90 0.17 20.66
C GLY A 272 -1.50 0.04 19.26
N PHE A 273 -1.23 -1.11 18.64
CA PHE A 273 -1.63 -1.43 17.26
C PHE A 273 -3.10 -1.86 17.17
N HIS A 274 -3.67 -1.75 15.98
CA HIS A 274 -4.93 -2.42 15.65
C HIS A 274 -5.00 -2.82 14.18
N VAL A 275 -5.69 -3.92 13.88
CA VAL A 275 -5.91 -4.40 12.52
C VAL A 275 -7.34 -4.08 12.10
N ILE A 276 -7.48 -3.29 11.04
CA ILE A 276 -8.76 -2.92 10.46
C ILE A 276 -9.16 -3.91 9.37
N VAL A 277 -10.43 -4.30 9.38
CA VAL A 277 -11.08 -5.13 8.36
C VAL A 277 -12.36 -4.46 7.86
N GLY A 278 -12.79 -4.79 6.64
CA GLY A 278 -14.05 -4.29 6.10
C GLY A 278 -15.25 -4.78 6.90
N ALA A 279 -16.11 -3.87 7.36
CA ALA A 279 -17.43 -4.24 7.90
C ALA A 279 -18.37 -4.80 6.81
N THR A 280 -18.08 -4.47 5.55
CA THR A 280 -18.61 -5.05 4.32
C THR A 280 -17.51 -4.92 3.27
N MET A 281 -17.36 -5.91 2.39
CA MET A 281 -16.32 -5.94 1.35
C MET A 281 -16.93 -6.22 -0.03
N ALA A 282 -16.30 -5.72 -1.09
CA ALA A 282 -16.69 -6.01 -2.48
C ALA A 282 -16.59 -7.51 -2.80
N GLY A 283 -15.62 -8.22 -2.21
CA GLY A 283 -15.51 -9.68 -2.24
C GLY A 283 -16.59 -10.47 -1.48
N GLY A 284 -17.54 -9.77 -0.85
CA GLY A 284 -18.64 -10.40 -0.12
C GLY A 284 -18.23 -11.05 1.21
N PRO A 285 -19.13 -11.86 1.80
CA PRO A 285 -18.96 -12.41 3.16
C PRO A 285 -17.76 -13.36 3.32
N GLU A 286 -17.36 -14.07 2.26
CA GLU A 286 -16.21 -15.00 2.31
C GLU A 286 -14.89 -14.25 2.44
N ALA A 287 -14.64 -13.27 1.57
CA ALA A 287 -13.46 -12.40 1.67
C ALA A 287 -13.44 -11.66 3.02
N GLN A 288 -14.61 -11.26 3.54
CA GLN A 288 -14.72 -10.65 4.86
C GLN A 288 -14.36 -11.62 6.00
N ALA A 289 -14.79 -12.88 5.95
CA ALA A 289 -14.41 -13.89 6.94
C ALA A 289 -12.90 -14.19 6.90
N GLN A 290 -12.35 -14.43 5.70
CA GLN A 290 -10.91 -14.65 5.51
C GLN A 290 -10.06 -13.44 5.94
N SER A 291 -10.61 -12.22 5.85
CA SER A 291 -9.97 -11.01 6.38
C SER A 291 -9.95 -10.96 7.91
N GLN A 292 -10.97 -11.49 8.60
CA GLN A 292 -10.96 -11.64 10.06
C GLN A 292 -9.90 -12.65 10.52
N ASP A 293 -9.79 -13.78 9.82
CA ASP A 293 -8.77 -14.79 10.09
C ASP A 293 -7.35 -14.23 9.90
N LEU A 294 -7.11 -13.54 8.77
CA LEU A 294 -5.85 -12.84 8.53
C LEU A 294 -5.57 -11.77 9.59
N ALA A 295 -6.58 -11.01 10.03
CA ALA A 295 -6.42 -10.01 11.09
C ALA A 295 -6.08 -10.63 12.46
N ALA A 296 -6.64 -11.80 12.77
CA ALA A 296 -6.27 -12.56 13.96
C ALA A 296 -4.82 -13.05 13.90
N ARG A 297 -4.39 -13.62 12.75
CA ARG A 297 -3.00 -14.04 12.53
C ARG A 297 -2.02 -12.87 12.66
N VAL A 298 -2.30 -11.73 12.00
CA VAL A 298 -1.46 -10.51 12.10
C VAL A 298 -1.37 -10.03 13.54
N ARG A 299 -2.49 -9.97 14.27
CA ARG A 299 -2.51 -9.58 15.69
C ARG A 299 -1.63 -10.49 16.54
N ASP A 300 -1.75 -11.81 16.36
CA ASP A 300 -1.08 -12.77 17.25
C ASP A 300 0.43 -12.87 16.93
N GLU A 301 0.82 -12.78 15.66
CA GLU A 301 2.23 -12.66 15.26
C GLU A 301 2.89 -11.36 15.77
N LEU A 302 2.18 -10.23 15.74
CA LEU A 302 2.68 -8.96 16.30
C LEU A 302 2.91 -9.03 17.81
N LEU A 303 2.04 -9.75 18.54
CA LEU A 303 2.16 -9.95 19.98
C LEU A 303 3.26 -10.96 20.34
N ALA A 304 3.52 -11.94 19.48
CA ALA A 304 4.60 -12.91 19.66
C ALA A 304 6.00 -12.31 19.40
N ARG A 305 6.10 -11.29 18.52
CA ARG A 305 7.40 -10.78 18.01
C ARG A 305 7.76 -9.36 18.43
N THR A 306 6.81 -8.58 18.95
CA THR A 306 7.01 -7.14 19.21
C THR A 306 6.54 -6.71 20.59
N ALA A 307 7.08 -5.60 21.09
CA ALA A 307 6.64 -4.97 22.33
C ALA A 307 5.44 -4.02 22.15
N MET A 308 4.80 -4.00 20.97
CA MET A 308 3.63 -3.14 20.72
C MET A 308 2.37 -3.81 21.29
N PRO A 309 1.66 -3.19 22.25
CA PRO A 309 0.43 -3.75 22.78
C PRO A 309 -0.72 -3.60 21.79
N ARG A 310 -1.83 -4.31 22.03
CA ARG A 310 -3.13 -4.01 21.39
C ARG A 310 -3.58 -2.59 21.75
N SER A 311 -4.27 -1.93 20.84
CA SER A 311 -4.77 -0.56 21.02
C SER A 311 -5.58 -0.37 22.31
N THR A 312 -5.28 0.70 23.04
CA THR A 312 -6.01 1.13 24.24
C THR A 312 -7.24 2.00 23.93
N TYR A 313 -7.38 2.47 22.68
CA TYR A 313 -8.30 3.54 22.29
C TYR A 313 -9.26 3.17 21.14
N THR A 314 -9.04 2.06 20.45
CA THR A 314 -9.94 1.50 19.43
C THR A 314 -9.93 -0.03 19.45
N GLY A 315 -10.90 -0.67 18.78
CA GLY A 315 -11.03 -2.13 18.71
C GLY A 315 -11.28 -2.83 20.06
N GLY A 316 -11.70 -2.10 21.10
CA GLY A 316 -12.07 -2.67 22.40
C GLY A 316 -10.98 -3.50 23.09
N ARG A 317 -9.69 -3.19 22.86
CA ARG A 317 -8.51 -3.98 23.29
C ARG A 317 -8.42 -5.40 22.70
N THR A 318 -9.25 -5.75 21.70
CA THR A 318 -9.11 -7.01 20.96
C THR A 318 -7.95 -6.96 19.97
N GLY A 319 -7.50 -5.77 19.57
CA GLY A 319 -6.50 -5.56 18.52
C GLY A 319 -7.07 -5.64 17.10
N ILE A 320 -8.38 -5.85 16.93
CA ILE A 320 -9.06 -5.93 15.62
C ILE A 320 -10.28 -4.99 15.63
N VAL A 321 -10.59 -4.35 14.51
CA VAL A 321 -11.78 -3.51 14.38
C VAL A 321 -12.39 -3.60 12.97
N ALA A 322 -13.68 -3.92 12.90
CA ALA A 322 -14.43 -3.84 11.65
C ALA A 322 -14.85 -2.39 11.38
N ARG A 323 -14.60 -1.88 10.17
CA ARG A 323 -14.88 -0.48 9.80
C ARG A 323 -15.65 -0.37 8.46
N PRO A 324 -16.69 0.49 8.37
CA PRO A 324 -17.48 0.70 7.15
C PRO A 324 -17.01 1.89 6.29
N ASP A 325 -15.89 2.53 6.64
CA ASP A 325 -15.44 3.82 6.08
C ASP A 325 -14.01 3.78 5.50
N ILE A 326 -13.35 2.62 5.52
CA ILE A 326 -12.02 2.40 4.98
C ILE A 326 -12.12 1.78 3.57
N ALA A 327 -12.13 2.66 2.55
CA ALA A 327 -12.27 2.29 1.15
C ALA A 327 -11.30 1.19 0.68
N GLY A 328 -10.06 1.17 1.17
CA GLY A 328 -9.05 0.17 0.79
C GLY A 328 -9.48 -1.27 1.05
N VAL A 329 -10.05 -1.55 2.24
CA VAL A 329 -10.59 -2.87 2.57
C VAL A 329 -12.04 -3.05 2.07
N ALA A 330 -12.85 -2.00 2.05
CA ALA A 330 -14.25 -2.08 1.62
C ALA A 330 -14.42 -2.36 0.11
N LEU A 331 -13.51 -1.84 -0.73
CA LEU A 331 -13.50 -2.06 -2.18
C LEU A 331 -12.67 -3.28 -2.61
N SER A 332 -12.05 -3.99 -1.67
CA SER A 332 -11.26 -5.18 -1.98
C SER A 332 -12.17 -6.36 -2.32
N GLU A 333 -11.87 -7.00 -3.45
CA GLU A 333 -12.40 -8.31 -3.83
C GLU A 333 -11.69 -9.46 -3.09
N PRO A 334 -10.34 -9.51 -3.01
CA PRO A 334 -9.66 -10.49 -2.17
C PRO A 334 -9.68 -10.11 -0.68
N PRO A 335 -9.34 -11.05 0.23
CA PRO A 335 -9.16 -10.78 1.66
C PRO A 335 -8.16 -9.64 1.90
N ALA A 336 -8.53 -8.70 2.77
CA ALA A 336 -7.79 -7.47 2.97
C ALA A 336 -7.78 -7.02 4.43
N VAL A 337 -6.60 -6.69 4.92
CA VAL A 337 -6.38 -6.08 6.23
C VAL A 337 -5.64 -4.75 6.09
N MET A 338 -5.89 -3.83 7.01
CA MET A 338 -5.12 -2.59 7.16
C MET A 338 -4.57 -2.52 8.59
N LEU A 339 -3.26 -2.70 8.73
CA LEU A 339 -2.57 -2.65 10.02
C LEU A 339 -2.22 -1.20 10.37
N GLU A 340 -2.82 -0.71 11.45
CA GLU A 340 -2.40 0.52 12.14
C GLU A 340 -1.36 0.13 13.20
N LEU A 341 -0.08 0.38 12.92
CA LEU A 341 1.07 -0.15 13.64
C LEU A 341 1.19 0.28 15.11
N GLY A 342 0.58 1.41 15.47
CA GLY A 342 0.72 2.07 16.76
C GLY A 342 0.39 3.56 16.62
N ASN A 343 0.39 4.30 17.73
CA ASN A 343 0.11 5.74 17.67
C ASN A 343 1.41 6.56 17.53
N MET A 344 1.65 7.20 16.38
CA MET A 344 2.83 8.04 16.15
C MET A 344 2.93 9.24 17.08
N ARG A 345 1.83 9.68 17.70
CA ARG A 345 1.80 10.76 18.69
C ARG A 345 2.10 10.28 20.13
N HIS A 346 2.07 8.97 20.40
CA HIS A 346 2.39 8.42 21.71
C HIS A 346 3.91 8.14 21.83
N PRO A 347 4.63 8.71 22.82
CA PRO A 347 6.09 8.62 22.87
C PRO A 347 6.67 7.20 22.83
N ALA A 348 6.07 6.24 23.55
CA ALA A 348 6.58 4.86 23.59
C ALA A 348 6.34 4.11 22.26
N ASP A 349 5.27 4.44 21.54
CA ASP A 349 4.97 3.79 20.25
C ASP A 349 5.84 4.41 19.16
N ALA A 350 6.01 5.74 19.18
CA ALA A 350 6.93 6.46 18.32
C ALA A 350 8.38 5.98 18.48
N ALA A 351 8.82 5.67 19.70
CA ALA A 351 10.13 5.10 19.97
C ALA A 351 10.31 3.71 19.33
N LEU A 352 9.30 2.82 19.49
CA LEU A 352 9.29 1.50 18.82
C LEU A 352 9.31 1.66 17.29
N MET A 353 8.43 2.48 16.72
CA MET A 353 8.34 2.65 15.27
C MET A 353 9.60 3.30 14.66
N ALA A 354 10.35 4.10 15.43
CA ALA A 354 11.63 4.65 15.03
C ALA A 354 12.78 3.61 15.03
N ASP A 355 12.67 2.52 15.77
CA ASP A 355 13.66 1.42 15.78
C ASP A 355 13.54 0.52 14.53
N GLY A 356 14.67 0.29 13.86
CA GLY A 356 14.77 -0.59 12.71
C GLY A 356 14.56 -2.08 13.05
N ALA A 357 14.95 -2.51 14.26
CA ALA A 357 14.74 -3.89 14.69
C ALA A 357 13.23 -4.17 14.92
N PHE A 358 12.51 -3.25 15.56
CA PHE A 358 11.05 -3.29 15.63
C PHE A 358 10.39 -3.36 14.24
N ARG A 359 10.75 -2.46 13.30
CA ARG A 359 10.21 -2.49 11.92
C ARG A 359 10.49 -3.81 11.20
N ARG A 360 11.64 -4.44 11.47
CA ARG A 360 11.96 -5.78 10.95
C ARG A 360 11.09 -6.87 11.56
N GLN A 361 10.82 -6.85 12.86
CA GLN A 361 9.93 -7.83 13.51
C GLN A 361 8.47 -7.69 13.05
N VAL A 362 8.00 -6.47 12.81
CA VAL A 362 6.69 -6.21 12.18
C VAL A 362 6.62 -6.83 10.79
N ALA A 363 7.64 -6.64 9.95
CA ALA A 363 7.67 -7.20 8.61
C ALA A 363 7.64 -8.74 8.59
N ILE A 364 8.38 -9.37 9.51
CA ILE A 364 8.35 -10.82 9.73
C ILE A 364 6.95 -11.24 10.18
N ALA A 365 6.35 -10.57 11.18
CA ALA A 365 5.00 -10.88 11.66
C ALA A 365 3.95 -10.87 10.54
N LEU A 366 4.01 -9.87 9.65
CA LEU A 366 3.14 -9.79 8.47
C LEU A 366 3.40 -10.93 7.47
N ALA A 367 4.66 -11.26 7.18
CA ALA A 367 5.00 -12.34 6.26
C ALA A 367 4.57 -13.72 6.81
N GLU A 368 4.68 -13.96 8.11
CA GLU A 368 4.24 -15.19 8.78
C GLU A 368 2.71 -15.31 8.77
N ALA A 369 2.00 -14.24 9.12
CA ALA A 369 0.54 -14.22 9.10
C ALA A 369 -0.03 -14.48 7.70
N VAL A 370 0.58 -13.92 6.65
CA VAL A 370 0.23 -14.18 5.24
C VAL A 370 0.61 -15.62 4.84
N THR A 371 1.77 -16.12 5.27
CA THR A 371 2.18 -17.51 5.00
C THR A 371 1.15 -18.47 5.56
N ALA A 372 0.84 -18.38 6.85
CA ALA A 372 -0.11 -19.26 7.53
C ALA A 372 -1.57 -19.13 7.05
N GLN A 373 -1.91 -18.10 6.26
CA GLN A 373 -3.21 -17.93 5.61
C GLN A 373 -3.27 -18.60 4.23
N LEU A 374 -2.13 -18.79 3.55
CA LEU A 374 -2.06 -19.19 2.14
C LEU A 374 -1.29 -20.49 1.87
N SER A 375 -0.59 -21.05 2.87
CA SER A 375 0.11 -22.33 2.82
C SER A 375 -0.81 -23.52 3.13
#